data_AF-A0A6A6AKE8-F1
#
_entry.id   AF-A0A6A6AKE8-F1
#
_cell.length_a   1.000
_cell.length_b   1.000
_cell.length_c   1.000
_cell.angle_alpha   90.00
_cell.angle_beta   90.00
_cell.angle_gamma   90.00
#
_symmetry.space_group_name_H-M   'P 1'
#
loop_
_entity.id
_entity.type
_entity.pdbx_description
1 polymer ?
#
loop_
_entity_poly.entity_id
_entity_poly.type
_entity_poly.pdbx_seq_one_letter_code
_entity_poly.pdbx_strand_id
1 'polypeptide(L)'
;MRRVTTCAPILAEGKYTTPWIENVPERYTGQANTSAKFYEFGAARKGNYCDATDPQNVTATVPTFCTTKYERENFRATYTVRSATAYHNNVNLSGFDPIPDFQVADSDVTLVSIFSQAEYNGNVTDPLFLATNVSTSSSELYTSTNDLNILGCTEQYQLCNLGNQHCTPLTGLYGIQQAMTQNDLSLSPRQLATSNIIWKAAWAMGLQWAVEVLGANVLLARDWVFTVDSVTSAPLPANQWHLEAQNLHNFSLAVFQRRIGEYAQPENFQIRPDTNSLDQIVPPTDADMRALCALQKVRSAAHSSVSVLGLCIILVVGALLVLLDWVFVQQMFWLASFSRGRHARKMDWTSSGALQLHRLALEARGVGPWDAAEFEFPTLREGRERKGAVYTTVPSLGEGDGKMGRGE
;
A
#
# COMPACT_ATOMS: atom_id res chain seq x y z
N MET A 1 -3.04 -9.22 -19.25
CA MET A 1 -2.66 -10.47 -18.55
C MET A 1 -3.79 -10.83 -17.61
N ARG A 2 -4.19 -12.11 -17.57
CA ARG A 2 -5.19 -12.65 -16.64
C ARG A 2 -4.47 -13.54 -15.65
N ARG A 3 -4.82 -13.44 -14.37
CA ARG A 3 -4.36 -14.31 -13.29
C ARG A 3 -5.58 -14.98 -12.66
N VAL A 4 -5.46 -16.26 -12.36
CA VAL A 4 -6.46 -17.03 -11.60
C VAL A 4 -5.74 -17.61 -10.39
N THR A 5 -6.33 -17.45 -9.21
CA THR A 5 -5.81 -18.00 -7.97
C THR A 5 -6.92 -18.82 -7.31
N THR A 6 -6.63 -20.08 -7.01
CA THR A 6 -7.56 -20.97 -6.31
C THR A 6 -6.90 -21.43 -5.02
N CYS A 7 -7.53 -21.20 -3.87
CA CYS A 7 -6.96 -21.57 -2.58
C CYS A 7 -7.96 -22.41 -1.77
N ALA A 8 -7.43 -23.32 -0.96
CA ALA A 8 -8.20 -24.11 -0.02
C ALA A 8 -7.36 -24.43 1.24
N PRO A 9 -7.97 -24.42 2.44
CA PRO A 9 -7.35 -24.99 3.63
C PRO A 9 -7.13 -26.49 3.43
N ILE A 10 -5.95 -26.98 3.78
CA ILE A 10 -5.57 -28.39 3.64
C ILE A 10 -5.63 -29.05 5.01
N LEU A 11 -6.45 -30.10 5.13
CA LEU A 11 -6.47 -30.98 6.29
C LEU A 11 -5.21 -31.86 6.28
N ALA A 12 -4.12 -31.32 6.84
CA ALA A 12 -2.83 -31.97 6.87
C ALA A 12 -2.78 -33.16 7.85
N GLU A 13 -3.39 -32.96 9.01
CA GLU A 13 -3.35 -33.87 10.15
C GLU A 13 -3.85 -35.28 9.81
N GLY A 14 -3.04 -36.28 10.12
CA GLY A 14 -3.33 -37.70 9.93
C GLY A 14 -3.05 -38.24 8.51
N LYS A 15 -3.28 -37.45 7.45
CA LYS A 15 -3.06 -37.90 6.06
C LYS A 15 -1.67 -37.57 5.53
N TYR A 16 -1.17 -36.36 5.80
CA TYR A 16 0.08 -35.83 5.24
C TYR A 16 1.10 -35.53 6.33
N THR A 17 0.97 -36.15 7.49
CA THR A 17 1.81 -35.90 8.66
C THR A 17 2.36 -37.19 9.23
N THR A 18 3.61 -37.15 9.69
CA THR A 18 4.15 -38.20 10.55
C THR A 18 3.57 -38.10 11.97
N PRO A 19 3.62 -39.17 12.78
CA PRO A 19 3.54 -39.01 14.23
C PRO A 19 4.69 -38.13 14.74
N TRP A 20 4.58 -37.65 15.97
CA TRP A 20 5.69 -36.97 16.65
C TRP A 20 6.86 -37.94 16.79
N ILE A 21 8.01 -37.57 16.23
CA ILE A 21 9.26 -38.33 16.28
C ILE A 21 10.12 -37.72 17.38
N GLU A 22 10.47 -38.54 18.38
CA GLU A 22 11.31 -38.15 19.50
C GLU A 22 12.80 -38.20 19.13
N ASN A 23 13.63 -37.51 19.93
CA ASN A 23 15.09 -37.52 19.81
C ASN A 23 15.64 -37.00 18.46
N VAL A 24 14.99 -35.99 17.91
CA VAL A 24 15.37 -35.31 16.66
C VAL A 24 16.33 -34.13 16.95
N PRO A 25 17.41 -33.90 16.19
CA PRO A 25 18.32 -32.78 16.43
C PRO A 25 17.61 -31.42 16.32
N GLU A 26 17.74 -30.55 17.32
CA GLU A 26 17.17 -29.20 17.30
C GLU A 26 18.20 -28.19 16.79
N ARG A 27 17.82 -27.38 15.80
CA ARG A 27 18.76 -26.50 15.09
C ARG A 27 18.72 -25.06 15.62
N TYR A 28 17.66 -24.62 16.28
CA TYR A 28 17.54 -23.23 16.73
C TYR A 28 18.49 -22.85 17.86
N THR A 29 18.79 -23.78 18.78
CA THR A 29 19.60 -23.48 19.99
C THR A 29 20.91 -24.23 20.08
N GLY A 30 21.18 -25.16 19.15
CA GLY A 30 22.38 -26.02 19.21
C GLY A 30 22.48 -26.88 20.47
N GLN A 31 21.41 -26.99 21.26
CA GLN A 31 21.27 -27.89 22.41
C GLN A 31 20.34 -29.07 22.09
N ALA A 32 20.37 -30.09 22.96
CA ALA A 32 19.70 -31.40 22.97
C ALA A 32 18.57 -31.71 21.96
N ASN A 33 18.43 -33.00 21.65
CA ASN A 33 17.35 -33.49 20.81
C ASN A 33 15.95 -33.08 21.32
N THR A 34 15.06 -32.72 20.38
CA THR A 34 13.66 -32.36 20.58
C THR A 34 12.74 -33.43 20.01
N SER A 35 11.43 -33.21 20.09
CA SER A 35 10.47 -33.93 19.26
C SER A 35 10.00 -33.07 18.09
N ALA A 36 9.83 -33.69 16.93
CA ALA A 36 9.46 -33.04 15.70
C ALA A 36 8.32 -33.78 14.99
N LYS A 37 7.48 -33.03 14.29
CA LYS A 37 6.43 -33.55 13.44
C LYS A 37 6.64 -33.02 12.02
N PHE A 38 6.58 -33.93 11.05
CA PHE A 38 6.90 -33.63 9.66
C PHE A 38 5.64 -33.65 8.79
N TYR A 39 5.59 -32.74 7.82
CA TYR A 39 4.51 -32.56 6.87
C TYR A 39 5.00 -32.92 5.46
N GLU A 40 4.44 -33.97 4.89
CA GLU A 40 4.94 -34.69 3.72
C GLU A 40 4.13 -34.36 2.45
N PHE A 41 4.08 -33.08 2.07
CA PHE A 41 3.43 -32.65 0.83
C PHE A 41 4.29 -32.87 -0.43
N GLY A 42 5.54 -33.31 -0.24
CA GLY A 42 6.53 -33.44 -1.30
C GLY A 42 7.96 -33.29 -0.81
N ALA A 43 8.92 -33.68 -1.66
CA ALA A 43 10.34 -33.62 -1.32
C ALA A 43 10.89 -32.20 -1.45
N ALA A 44 11.42 -31.59 -0.38
CA ALA A 44 12.05 -30.28 -0.48
C ALA A 44 13.31 -30.34 -1.38
N ARG A 45 13.46 -29.36 -2.29
CA ARG A 45 14.54 -29.29 -3.29
C ARG A 45 15.52 -28.13 -3.05
N LYS A 46 15.01 -26.96 -2.67
CA LYS A 46 15.80 -25.73 -2.47
C LYS A 46 15.30 -24.99 -1.23
N GLY A 47 16.19 -24.82 -0.25
CA GLY A 47 15.81 -24.34 1.07
C GLY A 47 15.23 -25.47 1.90
N ASN A 48 15.68 -25.59 3.15
CA ASN A 48 15.09 -26.55 4.07
C ASN A 48 13.95 -25.81 4.77
N TYR A 49 12.71 -25.92 4.28
CA TYR A 49 11.53 -25.34 4.94
C TYR A 49 11.28 -25.92 6.36
N CYS A 50 12.02 -26.99 6.66
CA CYS A 50 12.34 -27.48 7.98
C CYS A 50 13.61 -26.82 8.56
N ASP A 51 13.51 -25.56 8.97
CA ASP A 51 14.64 -24.88 9.61
C ASP A 51 14.92 -25.38 11.04
N ALA A 52 13.94 -26.02 11.66
CA ALA A 52 14.00 -26.46 13.05
C ALA A 52 14.87 -27.70 13.28
N THR A 53 15.15 -28.49 12.23
CA THR A 53 15.91 -29.75 12.34
C THR A 53 16.59 -30.15 11.02
N ASP A 54 17.43 -31.18 11.05
CA ASP A 54 17.98 -31.82 9.85
C ASP A 54 17.18 -33.10 9.50
N PRO A 55 16.23 -33.00 8.56
CA PRO A 55 15.38 -34.13 8.19
C PRO A 55 16.15 -35.28 7.52
N GLN A 56 17.34 -35.04 6.95
CA GLN A 56 18.12 -36.08 6.25
C GLN A 56 18.55 -37.23 7.17
N ASN A 57 18.63 -36.96 8.47
CA ASN A 57 19.00 -37.96 9.49
C ASN A 57 17.79 -38.63 10.15
N VAL A 58 16.56 -38.22 9.80
CA VAL A 58 15.34 -38.55 10.55
C VAL A 58 14.31 -39.27 9.68
N THR A 59 14.13 -38.85 8.43
CA THR A 59 13.12 -39.41 7.52
C THR A 59 13.77 -39.90 6.23
N ALA A 60 13.15 -40.92 5.60
CA ALA A 60 13.65 -41.48 4.33
C ALA A 60 13.50 -40.48 3.14
N THR A 61 12.60 -39.50 3.28
CA THR A 61 12.35 -38.42 2.33
C THR A 61 12.43 -37.08 3.05
N VAL A 62 12.90 -36.03 2.38
CA VAL A 62 12.96 -34.68 2.96
C VAL A 62 11.54 -34.09 2.96
N PRO A 63 10.92 -33.85 4.12
CA PRO A 63 9.54 -33.35 4.20
C PRO A 63 9.45 -31.89 3.76
N THR A 64 8.24 -31.44 3.42
CA THR A 64 8.00 -30.08 2.94
C THR A 64 7.98 -29.07 4.09
N PHE A 65 7.42 -29.41 5.24
CA PHE A 65 7.47 -28.57 6.45
C PHE A 65 7.67 -29.44 7.68
N CYS A 66 8.00 -28.80 8.80
CA CYS A 66 7.95 -29.42 10.10
C CYS A 66 7.72 -28.39 11.18
N THR A 67 7.28 -28.91 12.32
CA THR A 67 7.21 -28.17 13.56
C THR A 67 7.88 -28.97 14.68
N THR A 68 8.54 -28.29 15.60
CA THR A 68 9.16 -28.92 16.77
C THR A 68 8.47 -28.52 18.06
N LYS A 69 8.59 -29.37 19.09
CA LYS A 69 8.12 -29.04 20.43
C LYS A 69 8.81 -27.80 20.98
N TYR A 70 10.07 -27.57 20.60
CA TYR A 70 10.82 -26.36 20.96
C TYR A 70 10.13 -25.10 20.42
N GLU A 71 9.75 -25.08 19.13
CA GLU A 71 8.97 -23.96 18.55
C GLU A 71 7.68 -23.74 19.34
N ARG A 72 6.97 -24.83 19.70
CA ARG A 72 5.73 -24.77 20.47
C ARG A 72 5.88 -24.17 21.86
N GLU A 73 7.00 -24.41 22.53
CA GLU A 73 7.22 -23.97 23.90
C GLU A 73 7.91 -22.60 23.99
N ASN A 74 8.70 -22.22 22.99
CA ASN A 74 9.60 -21.08 23.07
C ASN A 74 9.25 -19.94 22.11
N PHE A 75 8.54 -20.19 21.00
CA PHE A 75 8.17 -19.12 20.10
C PHE A 75 7.05 -18.29 20.71
N ARG A 76 7.24 -16.96 20.70
CA ARG A 76 6.28 -15.99 21.26
C ARG A 76 5.54 -15.19 20.19
N ALA A 77 5.89 -15.37 18.92
CA ALA A 77 5.16 -14.75 17.82
C ALA A 77 3.80 -15.42 17.65
N THR A 78 2.73 -14.63 17.56
CA THR A 78 1.34 -15.10 17.44
C THR A 78 1.14 -16.01 16.23
N TYR A 79 1.73 -15.61 15.10
CA TYR A 79 1.75 -16.39 13.87
C TYR A 79 3.16 -16.39 13.30
N THR A 80 3.60 -17.56 12.84
CA THR A 80 4.80 -17.72 12.02
C THR A 80 4.39 -18.38 10.72
N VAL A 81 4.78 -17.78 9.59
CA VAL A 81 4.39 -18.29 8.27
C VAL A 81 5.61 -18.68 7.45
N ARG A 82 5.48 -19.73 6.65
CA ARG A 82 6.47 -20.15 5.65
C ARG A 82 5.74 -20.50 4.36
N SER A 83 6.43 -20.45 3.22
CA SER A 83 5.84 -20.84 1.93
C SER A 83 6.78 -21.74 1.15
N ALA A 84 6.20 -22.72 0.46
CA ALA A 84 6.90 -23.58 -0.49
C ALA A 84 6.14 -23.58 -1.82
N THR A 85 6.84 -23.38 -2.94
CA THR A 85 6.21 -23.34 -4.28
C THR A 85 6.81 -24.38 -5.21
N ALA A 86 5.95 -25.06 -5.95
CA ALA A 86 6.30 -25.90 -7.08
C ALA A 86 5.84 -25.19 -8.37
N TYR A 87 6.80 -24.89 -9.25
CA TYR A 87 6.54 -24.23 -10.52
C TYR A 87 6.26 -25.25 -11.63
N HIS A 88 5.17 -25.03 -12.35
CA HIS A 88 4.89 -25.75 -13.59
C HIS A 88 5.92 -25.37 -14.66
N ASN A 89 6.40 -26.37 -15.41
CA ASN A 89 7.44 -26.24 -16.45
C ASN A 89 8.80 -25.69 -15.98
N ASN A 90 9.07 -25.59 -14.67
CA ASN A 90 10.41 -25.25 -14.17
C ASN A 90 10.72 -25.87 -12.80
N VAL A 91 10.98 -27.18 -12.81
CA VAL A 91 11.26 -27.94 -11.58
C VAL A 91 12.57 -27.50 -10.89
N ASN A 92 13.51 -26.91 -11.62
CA ASN A 92 14.78 -26.44 -11.05
C ASN A 92 14.63 -25.19 -10.17
N LEU A 93 13.60 -24.40 -10.39
CA LEU A 93 13.27 -23.24 -9.55
C LEU A 93 12.21 -23.54 -8.50
N SER A 94 11.65 -24.75 -8.52
CA SER A 94 10.70 -25.22 -7.52
C SER A 94 11.41 -25.43 -6.18
N GLY A 95 10.75 -24.99 -5.11
CA GLY A 95 11.17 -25.20 -3.73
C GLY A 95 11.00 -26.64 -3.26
N PHE A 96 10.01 -27.34 -3.81
CA PHE A 96 9.72 -28.74 -3.47
C PHE A 96 9.14 -29.51 -4.68
N ASP A 97 9.12 -30.83 -4.57
CA ASP A 97 8.54 -31.77 -5.53
C ASP A 97 7.24 -32.34 -4.99
N PRO A 98 6.07 -31.85 -5.44
CA PRO A 98 4.78 -32.21 -4.84
C PRO A 98 4.44 -33.69 -5.04
N ILE A 99 3.84 -34.31 -4.02
CA ILE A 99 3.22 -35.64 -4.15
C ILE A 99 2.02 -35.58 -5.11
N PRO A 100 1.53 -36.72 -5.66
CA PRO A 100 0.46 -36.73 -6.67
C PRO A 100 -0.79 -35.94 -6.29
N ASP A 101 -1.17 -35.93 -5.02
CA ASP A 101 -2.33 -35.18 -4.51
C ASP A 101 -2.23 -33.65 -4.72
N PHE A 102 -1.00 -33.12 -4.82
CA PHE A 102 -0.73 -31.69 -5.02
C PHE A 102 -0.14 -31.38 -6.41
N GLN A 103 -0.13 -32.37 -7.31
CA GLN A 103 0.25 -32.16 -8.70
C GLN A 103 -0.95 -31.69 -9.51
N VAL A 104 -1.21 -30.38 -9.50
CA VAL A 104 -2.29 -29.78 -10.28
C VAL A 104 -1.77 -29.40 -11.66
N ALA A 105 -2.43 -29.91 -12.70
CA ALA A 105 -2.06 -29.65 -14.09
C ALA A 105 -2.09 -28.14 -14.41
N ASP A 106 -1.14 -27.71 -15.24
CA ASP A 106 -1.06 -26.34 -15.79
C ASP A 106 -1.11 -25.22 -14.73
N SER A 107 -0.58 -25.45 -13.53
CA SER A 107 -0.59 -24.45 -12.46
C SER A 107 0.65 -24.53 -11.59
N ASP A 108 1.08 -23.36 -11.11
CA ASP A 108 2.07 -23.31 -10.03
C ASP A 108 1.34 -23.57 -8.71
N VAL A 109 1.95 -24.35 -7.82
CA VAL A 109 1.34 -24.75 -6.55
C VAL A 109 2.15 -24.16 -5.41
N THR A 110 1.52 -23.31 -4.60
CA THR A 110 2.12 -22.71 -3.41
C THR A 110 1.41 -23.21 -2.17
N LEU A 111 2.17 -23.76 -1.23
CA LEU A 111 1.70 -24.11 0.10
C LEU A 111 2.18 -23.05 1.07
N VAL A 112 1.27 -22.48 1.86
CA VAL A 112 1.57 -21.54 2.94
C VAL A 112 1.31 -22.25 4.25
N SER A 113 2.35 -22.45 5.06
CA SER A 113 2.22 -22.96 6.40
C SER A 113 2.06 -21.83 7.40
N ILE A 114 1.15 -22.02 8.36
CA ILE A 114 0.81 -21.08 9.42
C ILE A 114 0.94 -21.82 10.73
N PHE A 115 2.02 -21.54 11.44
CA PHE A 115 2.23 -21.95 12.81
C PHE A 115 1.59 -20.92 13.74
N SER A 116 0.58 -21.32 14.50
CA SER A 116 -0.23 -20.43 15.33
C SER A 116 0.03 -20.67 16.80
N GLN A 117 0.53 -19.65 17.49
CA GLN A 117 0.59 -19.56 18.96
C GLN A 117 -0.58 -18.74 19.53
N ALA A 118 -1.52 -18.31 18.66
CA ALA A 118 -2.64 -17.50 19.06
C ALA A 118 -3.53 -18.19 20.11
N GLU A 119 -3.87 -17.43 21.16
CA GLU A 119 -4.84 -17.79 22.18
C GLU A 119 -6.09 -16.92 22.02
N TYR A 120 -7.18 -17.51 21.56
CA TYR A 120 -8.41 -16.79 21.26
C TYR A 120 -9.32 -16.75 22.49
N ASN A 121 -9.94 -15.61 22.80
CA ASN A 121 -10.94 -15.50 23.88
C ASN A 121 -12.35 -16.02 23.49
N GLY A 122 -12.40 -16.86 22.46
CA GLY A 122 -13.59 -17.56 21.99
C GLY A 122 -13.20 -18.65 20.98
N ASN A 123 -14.10 -19.61 20.76
CA ASN A 123 -13.87 -20.69 19.81
C ASN A 123 -13.79 -20.15 18.38
N VAL A 124 -12.82 -20.65 17.60
CA VAL A 124 -12.66 -20.34 16.17
C VAL A 124 -13.00 -21.58 15.35
N THR A 125 -14.06 -21.48 14.55
CA THR A 125 -14.53 -22.56 13.68
C THR A 125 -14.05 -22.43 12.23
N ASP A 126 -13.20 -21.45 11.94
CA ASP A 126 -12.59 -21.28 10.62
C ASP A 126 -11.70 -22.50 10.28
N PRO A 127 -11.84 -23.15 9.12
CA PRO A 127 -11.08 -24.35 8.80
C PRO A 127 -9.56 -24.16 8.72
N LEU A 128 -9.06 -22.94 8.47
CA LEU A 128 -7.63 -22.65 8.39
C LEU A 128 -7.04 -22.34 9.78
N PHE A 129 -7.79 -21.66 10.65
CA PHE A 129 -7.30 -21.26 11.98
C PHE A 129 -7.88 -22.07 13.15
N LEU A 130 -8.66 -23.11 12.84
CA LEU A 130 -9.45 -23.91 13.76
C LEU A 130 -8.85 -24.01 15.16
N ALA A 131 -9.53 -23.42 16.14
CA ALA A 131 -9.07 -23.35 17.52
C ALA A 131 -10.19 -23.69 18.49
N THR A 132 -10.27 -24.98 18.85
CA THR A 132 -11.26 -25.53 19.77
C THR A 132 -10.65 -26.08 21.06
N ASN A 133 -9.31 -26.20 21.11
CA ASN A 133 -8.62 -26.74 22.28
C ASN A 133 -8.56 -25.69 23.38
N VAL A 134 -8.88 -26.05 24.61
CA VAL A 134 -8.74 -25.13 25.75
C VAL A 134 -7.27 -24.91 26.05
N SER A 135 -6.86 -23.65 26.23
CA SER A 135 -5.48 -23.32 26.55
C SER A 135 -5.07 -23.88 27.92
N THR A 136 -3.79 -24.23 28.05
CA THR A 136 -3.19 -24.59 29.34
C THR A 136 -2.94 -23.37 30.22
N SER A 137 -2.90 -22.16 29.65
CA SER A 137 -2.69 -20.91 30.38
C SER A 137 -3.97 -20.41 31.07
N SER A 138 -5.13 -20.61 30.43
CA SER A 138 -6.45 -20.18 30.92
C SER A 138 -7.55 -21.05 30.32
N SER A 139 -8.52 -21.45 31.15
CA SER A 139 -9.70 -22.18 30.71
C SER A 139 -10.66 -21.37 29.84
N GLU A 140 -10.47 -20.05 29.75
CA GLU A 140 -11.28 -19.12 28.96
C GLU A 140 -10.69 -18.87 27.57
N LEU A 141 -9.48 -19.38 27.30
CA LEU A 141 -8.78 -19.19 26.03
C LEU A 141 -8.76 -20.49 25.22
N TYR A 142 -8.74 -20.33 23.90
CA TYR A 142 -8.73 -21.43 22.94
C TYR A 142 -7.49 -21.35 22.06
N THR A 143 -6.83 -22.50 21.83
CA THR A 143 -5.64 -22.63 21.00
C THR A 143 -5.92 -23.48 19.76
N SER A 144 -5.03 -23.38 18.79
CA SER A 144 -5.10 -24.13 17.53
C SER A 144 -5.28 -25.63 17.79
N THR A 145 -6.18 -26.25 17.04
CA THR A 145 -6.44 -27.69 17.12
C THR A 145 -5.34 -28.50 16.42
N ASN A 146 -4.75 -27.92 15.37
CA ASN A 146 -3.67 -28.53 14.60
C ASN A 146 -2.31 -27.93 15.00
N ASP A 147 -1.24 -28.72 14.92
CA ASP A 147 0.11 -28.24 15.22
C ASP A 147 0.62 -27.25 14.14
N LEU A 148 0.19 -27.41 12.89
CA LEU A 148 0.48 -26.52 11.76
C LEU A 148 -0.71 -26.47 10.82
N ASN A 149 -1.13 -25.27 10.44
CA ASN A 149 -2.22 -25.05 9.50
C ASN A 149 -1.66 -24.77 8.11
N ILE A 150 -2.30 -25.31 7.06
CA ILE A 150 -1.78 -25.21 5.69
C ILE A 150 -2.86 -24.63 4.77
N LEU A 151 -2.50 -23.58 4.05
CA LEU A 151 -3.29 -23.05 2.94
C LEU A 151 -2.61 -23.46 1.63
N GLY A 152 -3.28 -24.28 0.83
CA GLY A 152 -2.81 -24.65 -0.51
C GLY A 152 -3.43 -23.73 -1.55
N CYS A 153 -2.60 -23.13 -2.39
CA CYS A 153 -3.02 -22.25 -3.47
C CYS A 153 -2.43 -22.69 -4.80
N THR A 154 -3.21 -22.56 -5.88
CA THR A 154 -2.75 -22.67 -7.25
C THR A 154 -2.74 -21.31 -7.92
N GLU A 155 -1.69 -21.02 -8.68
CA GLU A 155 -1.53 -19.80 -9.46
C GLU A 155 -1.47 -20.17 -10.94
N GLN A 156 -2.39 -19.59 -11.72
CA GLN A 156 -2.38 -19.71 -13.16
C GLN A 156 -2.45 -18.35 -13.83
N TYR A 157 -1.85 -18.28 -15.00
CA TYR A 157 -1.63 -17.06 -15.73
C TYR A 157 -1.99 -17.25 -17.20
N GLN A 158 -2.47 -16.19 -17.84
CA GLN A 158 -2.72 -16.14 -19.27
C GLN A 158 -2.32 -14.77 -19.83
N LEU A 159 -1.59 -14.79 -20.94
CA LEU A 159 -1.23 -13.58 -21.69
C LEU A 159 -1.94 -13.57 -23.03
N CYS A 160 -2.50 -12.42 -23.41
CA CYS A 160 -3.25 -12.25 -24.65
C CYS A 160 -2.64 -11.13 -25.49
N ASN A 161 -2.52 -11.39 -26.79
CA ASN A 161 -2.22 -10.38 -27.79
C ASN A 161 -3.54 -9.80 -28.32
N LEU A 162 -3.80 -8.53 -28.00
CA LEU A 162 -5.04 -7.86 -28.39
C LEU A 162 -5.12 -7.59 -29.90
N GLY A 163 -3.98 -7.56 -30.60
CA GLY A 163 -3.93 -7.28 -32.04
C GLY A 163 -4.47 -8.42 -32.90
N ASN A 164 -4.36 -9.67 -32.42
CA ASN A 164 -4.85 -10.86 -33.11
C ASN A 164 -5.86 -11.68 -32.29
N GLN A 165 -6.21 -11.20 -31.08
CA GLN A 165 -7.09 -11.87 -30.11
C GLN A 165 -6.62 -13.28 -29.69
N HIS A 166 -5.35 -13.62 -29.93
CA HIS A 166 -4.78 -14.89 -29.51
C HIS A 166 -4.29 -14.80 -28.06
N CYS A 167 -4.55 -15.84 -27.28
CA CYS A 167 -4.10 -15.93 -25.89
C CYS A 167 -3.35 -17.25 -25.69
N THR A 168 -2.36 -17.23 -24.79
CA THR A 168 -1.76 -18.48 -24.30
C THR A 168 -2.83 -19.33 -23.60
N PRO A 169 -2.61 -20.66 -23.47
CA PRO A 169 -3.37 -21.44 -22.50
C PRO A 169 -3.17 -20.87 -21.09
N LEU A 170 -4.13 -21.19 -20.21
CA LEU A 170 -4.00 -20.89 -18.78
C LEU A 170 -2.98 -21.87 -18.20
N THR A 171 -1.83 -21.35 -17.75
CA THR A 171 -0.68 -22.18 -17.33
C THR A 171 0.07 -21.52 -16.16
N GLY A 172 1.04 -22.21 -15.57
CA GLY A 172 1.96 -21.61 -14.59
C GLY A 172 2.82 -20.50 -15.18
N LEU A 173 3.52 -19.76 -14.33
CA LEU A 173 4.28 -18.56 -14.68
C LEU A 173 5.33 -18.82 -15.78
N TYR A 174 6.02 -19.96 -15.70
CA TYR A 174 7.04 -20.35 -16.67
C TYR A 174 6.44 -20.91 -17.97
N GLY A 175 5.20 -21.40 -17.95
CA GLY A 175 4.47 -21.78 -19.16
C GLY A 175 4.22 -20.57 -20.07
N ILE A 176 3.90 -19.40 -19.51
CA ILE A 176 3.81 -18.16 -20.30
C ILE A 176 5.17 -17.78 -20.88
N GLN A 177 6.24 -17.88 -20.08
CA GLN A 177 7.59 -17.57 -20.55
C GLN A 177 7.94 -18.41 -21.79
N GLN A 178 7.65 -19.71 -21.71
CA GLN A 178 7.86 -20.62 -22.81
C GLN A 178 7.05 -20.23 -24.05
N ALA A 179 5.74 -19.96 -23.90
CA ALA A 179 4.88 -19.53 -24.99
C ALA A 179 5.39 -18.25 -25.69
N MET A 180 5.94 -17.29 -24.91
CA MET A 180 6.57 -16.09 -25.48
C MET A 180 7.85 -16.42 -26.25
N THR A 181 8.72 -17.28 -25.71
CA THR A 181 9.97 -17.67 -26.40
C THR A 181 9.73 -18.47 -27.68
N GLN A 182 8.63 -19.23 -27.74
CA GLN A 182 8.20 -19.99 -28.90
C GLN A 182 7.41 -19.15 -29.92
N ASN A 183 7.20 -17.86 -29.64
CA ASN A 183 6.45 -16.93 -30.48
C ASN A 183 4.99 -17.36 -30.75
N ASP A 184 4.36 -18.06 -29.81
CA ASP A 184 2.97 -18.55 -29.91
C ASP A 184 1.94 -17.41 -30.06
N LEU A 185 2.27 -16.24 -29.50
CA LEU A 185 1.43 -15.04 -29.56
C LEU A 185 1.68 -14.16 -30.80
N SER A 186 2.65 -14.50 -31.65
CA SER A 186 3.08 -13.69 -32.80
C SER A 186 3.30 -12.22 -32.42
N LEU A 187 4.10 -11.99 -31.37
CA LEU A 187 4.35 -10.65 -30.84
C LEU A 187 5.33 -9.88 -31.73
N SER A 188 5.07 -8.60 -31.97
CA SER A 188 6.10 -7.70 -32.53
C SER A 188 7.27 -7.55 -31.54
N PRO A 189 8.47 -7.15 -32.01
CA PRO A 189 9.64 -6.98 -31.15
C PRO A 189 9.39 -6.09 -29.92
N ARG A 190 8.67 -4.96 -30.10
CA ARG A 190 8.28 -4.08 -28.99
C ARG A 190 7.27 -4.71 -28.02
N GLN A 191 6.33 -5.49 -28.54
CA GLN A 191 5.38 -6.23 -27.70
C GLN A 191 6.09 -7.31 -26.89
N LEU A 192 7.09 -7.99 -27.47
CA LEU A 192 7.92 -8.96 -26.78
C LEU A 192 8.77 -8.32 -25.68
N ALA A 193 9.36 -7.14 -25.94
CA ALA A 193 10.05 -6.36 -24.92
C ALA A 193 9.11 -5.98 -23.76
N THR A 194 7.89 -5.54 -24.08
CA THR A 194 6.86 -5.22 -23.08
C THR A 194 6.42 -6.45 -22.29
N SER A 195 6.25 -7.60 -22.95
CA SER A 195 5.83 -8.84 -22.29
C SER A 195 6.90 -9.38 -21.35
N ASN A 196 8.18 -9.15 -21.63
CA ASN A 196 9.28 -9.46 -20.71
C ASN A 196 9.21 -8.63 -19.41
N ILE A 197 8.84 -7.35 -19.48
CA ILE A 197 8.62 -6.51 -18.28
C ILE A 197 7.42 -7.03 -17.49
N ILE A 198 6.31 -7.33 -18.19
CA ILE A 198 5.10 -7.91 -17.60
C ILE A 198 5.43 -9.22 -16.90
N TRP A 199 6.26 -10.09 -17.50
CA TRP A 199 6.65 -11.36 -16.92
C TRP A 199 7.50 -11.18 -15.66
N LYS A 200 8.44 -10.24 -15.65
CA LYS A 200 9.23 -9.92 -14.44
C LYS A 200 8.33 -9.40 -13.31
N ALA A 201 7.36 -8.54 -13.62
CA ALA A 201 6.37 -8.08 -12.66
C ALA A 201 5.47 -9.25 -12.18
N ALA A 202 5.12 -10.17 -13.08
CA ALA A 202 4.34 -11.37 -12.76
C ALA A 202 5.11 -12.32 -11.82
N TRP A 203 6.41 -12.47 -12.02
CA TRP A 203 7.26 -13.25 -11.13
C TRP A 203 7.30 -12.67 -9.71
N ALA A 204 7.43 -11.34 -9.60
CA ALA A 204 7.45 -10.66 -8.31
C ALA A 204 6.12 -10.72 -7.54
N MET A 205 4.98 -10.97 -8.21
CA MET A 205 3.68 -11.14 -7.56
C MET A 205 3.37 -12.59 -7.15
N GLY A 206 4.26 -13.56 -7.36
CA GLY A 206 4.04 -14.93 -6.91
C GLY A 206 3.77 -14.98 -5.39
N LEU A 207 2.80 -15.78 -4.95
CA LEU A 207 2.33 -15.78 -3.56
C LEU A 207 3.45 -16.02 -2.52
N GLN A 208 4.45 -16.83 -2.87
CA GLN A 208 5.60 -17.07 -1.99
C GLN A 208 6.32 -15.78 -1.59
N TRP A 209 6.45 -14.82 -2.50
CA TRP A 209 7.20 -13.59 -2.22
C TRP A 209 6.45 -12.69 -1.24
N ALA A 210 5.11 -12.75 -1.24
CA ALA A 210 4.31 -12.08 -0.23
C ALA A 210 4.62 -12.63 1.17
N VAL A 211 4.68 -13.95 1.30
CA VAL A 211 4.96 -14.63 2.57
C VAL A 211 6.42 -14.43 3.00
N GLU A 212 7.38 -14.55 2.09
CA GLU A 212 8.82 -14.39 2.40
C GLU A 212 9.18 -12.95 2.81
N VAL A 213 8.59 -11.94 2.18
CA VAL A 213 8.92 -10.53 2.44
C VAL A 213 8.14 -9.99 3.64
N LEU A 214 6.85 -10.29 3.76
CA LEU A 214 6.00 -9.72 4.82
C LEU A 214 5.91 -10.60 6.06
N GLY A 215 6.22 -11.89 5.95
CA GLY A 215 6.01 -12.86 7.01
C GLY A 215 4.56 -12.83 7.48
N ALA A 216 4.37 -12.89 8.80
CA ALA A 216 3.04 -12.91 9.41
C ALA A 216 2.23 -11.62 9.19
N ASN A 217 2.85 -10.52 8.73
CA ASN A 217 2.12 -9.30 8.38
C ASN A 217 1.23 -9.45 7.13
N VAL A 218 1.39 -10.55 6.37
CA VAL A 218 0.52 -10.83 5.23
C VAL A 218 -0.88 -11.32 5.65
N LEU A 219 -1.02 -11.82 6.89
CA LEU A 219 -2.27 -12.37 7.41
C LEU A 219 -3.16 -11.28 8.00
N LEU A 220 -4.42 -11.23 7.58
CA LEU A 220 -5.44 -10.37 8.17
C LEU A 220 -5.79 -10.79 9.60
N ALA A 221 -5.61 -12.07 9.96
CA ALA A 221 -5.81 -12.58 11.30
C ALA A 221 -4.95 -11.87 12.36
N ARG A 222 -3.83 -11.27 11.94
CA ARG A 222 -2.97 -10.46 12.81
C ARG A 222 -3.66 -9.20 13.34
N ASP A 223 -4.62 -8.65 12.60
CA ASP A 223 -5.35 -7.44 13.00
C ASP A 223 -6.29 -7.67 14.20
N TRP A 224 -6.59 -8.93 14.51
CA TRP A 224 -7.43 -9.34 15.65
C TRP A 224 -6.66 -9.53 16.95
N VAL A 225 -5.32 -9.51 16.88
CA VAL A 225 -4.44 -9.67 18.04
C VAL A 225 -4.48 -8.39 18.87
N PHE A 226 -4.68 -8.53 20.19
CA PHE A 226 -4.94 -7.36 21.05
C PHE A 226 -3.77 -6.38 21.17
N THR A 227 -2.52 -6.87 21.09
CA THR A 227 -1.32 -6.03 21.10
C THR A 227 -0.24 -6.62 20.19
N VAL A 228 0.76 -5.80 19.83
CA VAL A 228 1.83 -6.19 18.89
C VAL A 228 2.66 -7.38 19.39
N ASP A 229 2.82 -7.51 20.71
CA ASP A 229 3.66 -8.53 21.34
C ASP A 229 2.84 -9.60 22.09
N SER A 230 1.50 -9.58 21.98
CA SER A 230 0.64 -10.58 22.63
C SER A 230 0.35 -11.77 21.72
N VAL A 231 0.19 -12.93 22.33
CA VAL A 231 -0.39 -14.12 21.69
C VAL A 231 -1.92 -14.15 21.78
N THR A 232 -2.53 -13.29 22.60
CA THR A 232 -3.98 -13.26 22.80
C THR A 232 -4.70 -12.51 21.67
N SER A 233 -5.75 -13.09 21.14
CA SER A 233 -6.53 -12.55 20.03
C SER A 233 -8.04 -12.65 20.29
N ALA A 234 -8.81 -11.81 19.60
CA ALA A 234 -10.26 -12.00 19.51
C ALA A 234 -10.60 -13.18 18.58
N PRO A 235 -11.74 -13.88 18.76
CA PRO A 235 -12.11 -15.00 17.91
C PRO A 235 -12.25 -14.54 16.46
N LEU A 236 -11.67 -15.32 15.56
CA LEU A 236 -11.73 -15.05 14.12
C LEU A 236 -13.10 -15.45 13.55
N PRO A 237 -13.61 -14.71 12.55
CA PRO A 237 -14.80 -15.11 11.81
C PRO A 237 -14.65 -16.49 11.15
N ALA A 238 -15.75 -17.23 11.00
CA ALA A 238 -15.73 -18.57 10.39
C ALA A 238 -15.33 -18.59 8.89
N ASN A 239 -15.31 -17.42 8.25
CA ASN A 239 -14.88 -17.22 6.86
C ASN A 239 -13.53 -16.49 6.75
N GLN A 240 -12.73 -16.45 7.82
CA GLN A 240 -11.43 -15.77 7.83
C GLN A 240 -10.52 -16.29 6.71
N TRP A 241 -10.49 -17.59 6.44
CA TRP A 241 -9.66 -18.17 5.39
C TRP A 241 -10.01 -17.64 3.98
N HIS A 242 -11.28 -17.31 3.73
CA HIS A 242 -11.69 -16.68 2.48
C HIS A 242 -11.12 -15.26 2.38
N LEU A 243 -11.16 -14.51 3.49
CA LEU A 243 -10.60 -13.16 3.55
C LEU A 243 -9.08 -13.21 3.36
N GLU A 244 -8.39 -14.18 3.95
CA GLU A 244 -6.94 -14.38 3.74
C GLU A 244 -6.62 -14.70 2.28
N ALA A 245 -7.36 -15.62 1.65
CA ALA A 245 -7.14 -15.98 0.25
C ALA A 245 -7.40 -14.79 -0.69
N GLN A 246 -8.44 -14.00 -0.43
CA GLN A 246 -8.73 -12.77 -1.16
C GLN A 246 -7.65 -11.71 -0.96
N ASN A 247 -7.16 -11.54 0.28
CA ASN A 247 -6.10 -10.61 0.61
C ASN A 247 -4.80 -10.97 -0.12
N LEU A 248 -4.39 -12.24 -0.08
CA LEU A 248 -3.22 -12.75 -0.78
C LEU A 248 -3.31 -12.50 -2.30
N HIS A 249 -4.48 -12.74 -2.89
CA HIS A 249 -4.71 -12.42 -4.31
C HIS A 249 -4.65 -10.91 -4.59
N ASN A 250 -5.32 -10.07 -3.79
CA ASN A 250 -5.33 -8.63 -3.98
C ASN A 250 -3.94 -8.02 -3.80
N PHE A 251 -3.20 -8.47 -2.78
CA PHE A 251 -1.82 -8.08 -2.53
C PHE A 251 -0.94 -8.39 -3.75
N SER A 252 -1.08 -9.59 -4.31
CA SER A 252 -0.33 -9.98 -5.50
C SER A 252 -0.60 -9.06 -6.70
N LEU A 253 -1.85 -8.67 -6.94
CA LEU A 253 -2.21 -7.73 -8.00
C LEU A 253 -1.67 -6.32 -7.72
N ALA A 254 -1.65 -5.89 -6.46
CA ALA A 254 -1.04 -4.62 -6.06
C ALA A 254 0.47 -4.60 -6.33
N VAL A 255 1.17 -5.70 -5.99
CA VAL A 255 2.60 -5.88 -6.33
C VAL A 255 2.81 -5.81 -7.84
N PHE A 256 1.98 -6.49 -8.63
CA PHE A 256 2.08 -6.46 -10.08
C PHE A 256 1.95 -5.03 -10.64
N GLN A 257 0.95 -4.27 -10.18
CA GLN A 257 0.74 -2.88 -10.58
C GLN A 257 1.94 -1.99 -10.21
N ARG A 258 2.49 -2.16 -9.00
CA ARG A 258 3.64 -1.40 -8.52
C ARG A 258 4.92 -1.73 -9.29
N ARG A 259 5.21 -3.02 -9.51
CA ARG A 259 6.44 -3.50 -10.15
C ARG A 259 6.60 -3.05 -11.60
N ILE A 260 5.50 -2.89 -12.32
CA ILE A 260 5.53 -2.30 -13.67
C ILE A 260 6.03 -0.86 -13.59
N GLY A 261 5.55 -0.06 -12.64
CA GLY A 261 5.98 1.32 -12.42
C GLY A 261 7.45 1.44 -12.02
N GLU A 262 7.87 0.61 -11.07
CA GLU A 262 9.26 0.58 -10.56
C GLU A 262 10.29 0.19 -11.62
N TYR A 263 9.90 -0.52 -12.68
CA TYR A 263 10.80 -0.82 -13.77
C TYR A 263 11.36 0.45 -14.44
N ALA A 264 10.54 1.51 -14.58
CA ALA A 264 11.00 2.79 -15.15
C ALA A 264 11.58 3.74 -14.10
N GLN A 265 11.13 3.64 -12.86
CA GLN A 265 11.65 4.43 -11.75
C GLN A 265 12.02 3.51 -10.58
N PRO A 266 13.20 2.88 -10.63
CA PRO A 266 13.67 2.05 -9.54
C PRO A 266 13.91 2.88 -8.28
N GLU A 267 13.72 2.28 -7.12
CA GLU A 267 13.96 2.94 -5.84
C GLU A 267 15.47 3.14 -5.62
N ASN A 268 15.83 4.37 -5.22
CA ASN A 268 17.20 4.72 -4.84
C ASN A 268 17.33 4.60 -3.32
N PHE A 269 18.01 3.55 -2.86
CA PHE A 269 18.31 3.35 -1.46
C PHE A 269 19.71 2.74 -1.30
N GLN A 270 20.30 2.98 -0.13
CA GLN A 270 21.58 2.40 0.22
C GLN A 270 21.35 0.99 0.79
N ILE A 271 21.93 -0.03 0.13
CA ILE A 271 21.83 -1.43 0.58
C ILE A 271 22.74 -1.63 1.80
N ARG A 272 23.98 -1.13 1.69
CA ARG A 272 25.04 -1.17 2.71
C ARG A 272 25.90 0.09 2.58
N PRO A 273 26.72 0.44 3.58
CA PRO A 273 27.74 1.49 3.42
C PRO A 273 28.45 1.33 2.07
N ASP A 274 28.50 2.42 1.29
CA ASP A 274 29.11 2.48 -0.05
C ASP A 274 28.49 1.60 -1.16
N THR A 275 27.30 1.05 -0.96
CA THR A 275 26.59 0.26 -2.01
C THR A 275 25.17 0.80 -2.22
N ASN A 276 24.92 1.38 -3.39
CA ASN A 276 23.60 1.90 -3.79
C ASN A 276 22.82 0.87 -4.64
N SER A 277 21.49 0.87 -4.51
CA SER A 277 20.60 0.03 -5.32
C SER A 277 20.70 0.32 -6.83
N LEU A 278 20.87 1.59 -7.22
CA LEU A 278 20.93 1.99 -8.63
C LEU A 278 22.18 1.45 -9.34
N ASP A 279 23.29 1.31 -8.61
CA ASP A 279 24.54 0.76 -9.16
C ASP A 279 24.43 -0.74 -9.47
N GLN A 280 23.43 -1.43 -8.91
CA GLN A 280 23.17 -2.85 -9.13
C GLN A 280 22.24 -3.10 -10.32
N ILE A 281 21.76 -2.04 -10.98
CA ILE A 281 20.82 -2.16 -12.10
C ILE A 281 21.60 -2.51 -13.36
N VAL A 282 21.26 -3.63 -13.97
CA VAL A 282 21.77 -4.01 -15.28
C VAL A 282 20.91 -3.33 -16.36
N PRO A 283 21.44 -2.33 -17.09
CA PRO A 283 20.66 -1.63 -18.11
C PRO A 283 20.37 -2.57 -19.29
N PRO A 284 19.21 -2.41 -19.96
CA PRO A 284 18.89 -3.21 -21.13
C PRO A 284 19.83 -2.90 -22.29
N THR A 285 20.39 -3.95 -22.91
CA THR A 285 21.22 -3.85 -24.13
C THR A 285 20.37 -3.78 -25.40
N ASP A 286 19.21 -4.45 -25.37
CA ASP A 286 18.25 -4.51 -26.46
C ASP A 286 17.69 -3.13 -26.84
N ALA A 287 17.50 -2.90 -28.15
CA ALA A 287 17.05 -1.62 -28.69
C ALA A 287 15.57 -1.35 -28.37
N ASP A 288 14.72 -2.38 -28.44
CA ASP A 288 13.30 -2.24 -28.15
C ASP A 288 13.06 -2.02 -26.65
N MET A 289 13.76 -2.73 -25.77
CA MET A 289 13.74 -2.47 -24.33
C MET A 289 14.20 -1.05 -23.98
N ARG A 290 15.25 -0.52 -24.60
CA ARG A 290 15.69 0.88 -24.40
C ARG A 290 14.66 1.89 -24.88
N ALA A 291 13.96 1.58 -25.97
CA ALA A 291 12.88 2.44 -26.47
C ALA A 291 11.72 2.53 -25.46
N LEU A 292 11.43 1.47 -24.70
CA LEU A 292 10.39 1.48 -23.66
C LEU A 292 10.71 2.46 -22.52
N CYS A 293 11.98 2.66 -22.17
CA CYS A 293 12.39 3.62 -21.14
C CYS A 293 11.97 5.07 -21.47
N ALA A 294 11.96 5.44 -22.75
CA ALA A 294 11.52 6.77 -23.18
C ALA A 294 9.99 6.95 -23.18
N LEU A 295 9.24 5.84 -23.14
CA LEU A 295 7.79 5.82 -23.24
C LEU A 295 7.10 5.80 -21.86
N GLN A 296 7.75 5.21 -20.85
CA GLN A 296 7.20 5.13 -19.51
C GLN A 296 7.59 6.36 -18.68
N LYS A 297 6.59 7.15 -18.30
CA LYS A 297 6.76 8.33 -17.44
C LYS A 297 6.07 8.10 -16.11
N VAL A 298 6.81 8.23 -15.02
CA VAL A 298 6.29 8.12 -13.65
C VAL A 298 6.34 9.50 -13.00
N ARG A 299 5.32 9.81 -12.19
CA ARG A 299 5.27 11.08 -11.46
C ARG A 299 6.30 11.05 -10.34
N SER A 300 7.32 11.90 -10.42
CA SER A 300 8.27 12.10 -9.32
C SER A 300 7.67 13.03 -8.28
N ALA A 301 7.77 12.68 -6.99
CA ALA A 301 7.43 13.57 -5.89
C ALA A 301 8.56 14.60 -5.62
N ALA A 302 9.80 14.27 -5.98
CA ALA A 302 10.98 15.11 -5.73
C ALA A 302 11.14 16.24 -6.76
N HIS A 303 10.54 16.11 -7.94
CA HIS A 303 10.69 17.06 -9.04
C HIS A 303 9.31 17.51 -9.53
N SER A 304 9.04 18.81 -9.46
CA SER A 304 7.84 19.41 -10.05
C SER A 304 8.18 20.00 -11.41
N SER A 305 7.56 19.49 -12.47
CA SER A 305 7.67 20.09 -13.80
C SER A 305 6.68 21.25 -13.93
N VAL A 306 7.14 22.47 -13.65
CA VAL A 306 6.36 23.69 -13.91
C VAL A 306 6.60 24.11 -15.36
N SER A 307 5.53 24.41 -16.10
CA SER A 307 5.65 24.99 -17.44
C SER A 307 6.21 26.40 -17.31
N VAL A 308 7.52 26.56 -17.55
CA VAL A 308 8.20 27.86 -17.54
C VAL A 308 7.54 28.80 -18.54
N LEU A 309 7.11 28.29 -19.71
CA LEU A 309 6.36 29.06 -20.70
C LEU A 309 5.04 29.58 -20.12
N GLY A 310 4.27 28.71 -19.44
CA GLY A 310 3.01 29.10 -18.79
C GLY A 310 3.24 30.16 -17.70
N LEU A 311 4.27 29.99 -16.89
CA LEU A 311 4.66 30.96 -15.87
C LEU A 311 5.04 32.31 -16.49
N CYS A 312 5.84 32.30 -17.56
CA CYS A 312 6.23 33.51 -18.29
C CYS A 312 5.03 34.21 -18.91
N ILE A 313 4.08 33.48 -19.50
CA ILE A 313 2.87 34.08 -20.08
C ILE A 313 2.05 34.77 -18.98
N ILE A 314 1.83 34.11 -17.84
CA ILE A 314 1.06 34.69 -16.73
C ILE A 314 1.76 35.95 -16.19
N LEU A 315 3.08 35.91 -15.99
CA LEU A 315 3.85 37.05 -15.49
C LEU A 315 3.86 38.22 -16.47
N VAL A 316 4.11 37.95 -17.76
CA VAL A 316 4.20 39.00 -18.78
C VAL A 316 2.82 39.61 -19.05
N VAL A 317 1.79 38.78 -19.27
CA VAL A 317 0.44 39.29 -19.52
C VAL A 317 -0.11 39.99 -18.28
N GLY A 318 0.11 39.43 -17.08
CA GLY A 318 -0.26 40.07 -15.83
C GLY A 318 0.42 41.43 -15.64
N ALA A 319 1.73 41.50 -15.87
CA ALA A 319 2.47 42.76 -15.79
C ALA A 319 1.99 43.78 -16.83
N LEU A 320 1.71 43.36 -18.07
CA LEU A 320 1.16 44.24 -19.11
C LEU A 320 -0.21 44.79 -18.73
N LEU A 321 -1.10 43.97 -18.15
CA LEU A 321 -2.41 44.43 -17.69
C LEU A 321 -2.28 45.45 -16.56
N VAL A 322 -1.38 45.22 -15.60
CA VAL A 322 -1.12 46.18 -14.51
C VAL A 322 -0.52 47.48 -15.03
N LEU A 323 0.43 47.42 -15.97
CA LEU A 323 1.01 48.60 -16.60
C LEU A 323 -0.02 49.38 -17.41
N LEU A 324 -0.90 48.67 -18.11
CA LEU A 324 -1.97 49.25 -18.90
C LEU A 324 -2.99 49.97 -18.01
N ASP A 325 -3.38 49.35 -16.89
CA ASP A 325 -4.24 49.97 -15.88
C ASP A 325 -3.60 51.26 -15.32
N TRP A 326 -2.32 51.19 -14.92
CA TRP A 326 -1.58 52.36 -14.45
C TRP A 326 -1.61 53.48 -15.50
N VAL A 327 -1.21 53.18 -16.74
CA VAL A 327 -1.14 54.19 -17.81
C VAL A 327 -2.51 54.80 -18.08
N PHE A 328 -3.58 54.01 -18.14
CA PHE A 328 -4.92 54.54 -18.35
C PHE A 328 -5.35 55.47 -17.23
N VAL A 329 -5.13 55.09 -15.97
CA VAL A 329 -5.45 55.92 -14.80
C VAL A 329 -4.65 57.23 -14.81
N GLN A 330 -3.33 57.15 -15.04
CA GLN A 330 -2.45 58.33 -15.05
C GLN A 330 -2.77 59.29 -16.22
N GLN A 331 -3.01 58.76 -17.41
CA GLN A 331 -3.33 59.56 -18.60
C GLN A 331 -4.72 60.20 -18.49
N MET A 332 -5.70 59.50 -17.93
CA MET A 332 -7.03 60.08 -17.66
C MET A 332 -6.94 61.24 -16.67
N PHE A 333 -6.15 61.11 -15.60
CA PHE A 333 -5.95 62.21 -14.65
C PHE A 333 -5.16 63.38 -15.23
N TRP A 334 -4.16 63.11 -16.08
CA TRP A 334 -3.39 64.16 -16.75
C TRP A 334 -4.23 64.92 -17.78
N LEU A 335 -4.99 64.23 -18.64
CA LEU A 335 -5.89 64.84 -19.62
C LEU A 335 -7.10 65.56 -18.99
N ALA A 336 -7.58 65.08 -17.85
CA ALA A 336 -8.63 65.75 -17.09
C ALA A 336 -8.17 67.08 -16.47
N SER A 337 -6.87 67.23 -16.18
CA SER A 337 -6.31 68.47 -15.62
C SER A 337 -6.36 69.66 -16.60
N PHE A 338 -6.51 69.39 -17.90
CA PHE A 338 -6.52 70.43 -18.94
C PHE A 338 -7.93 71.01 -19.21
N SER A 339 -8.99 70.51 -18.56
CA SER A 339 -10.37 70.98 -18.77
C SER A 339 -11.17 71.02 -17.48
N ARG A 340 -11.67 72.21 -17.12
CA ARG A 340 -12.50 72.45 -15.92
C ARG A 340 -13.72 71.54 -15.81
N GLY A 341 -14.30 71.08 -16.93
CA GLY A 341 -15.46 70.17 -16.94
C GLY A 341 -15.14 68.73 -16.51
N ARG A 342 -13.86 68.30 -16.55
CA ARG A 342 -13.46 66.94 -16.19
C ARG A 342 -13.10 66.76 -14.72
N HIS A 343 -12.95 67.84 -13.96
CA HIS A 343 -12.75 67.79 -12.50
C HIS A 343 -13.99 67.24 -11.76
N ALA A 344 -15.20 67.59 -12.21
CA ALA A 344 -16.44 67.06 -11.63
C ALA A 344 -16.54 65.54 -11.81
N ARG A 345 -16.21 65.04 -13.01
CA ARG A 345 -16.14 63.59 -13.29
C ARG A 345 -15.04 62.87 -12.49
N LYS A 346 -13.90 63.52 -12.26
CA LYS A 346 -12.84 63.00 -11.40
C LYS A 346 -13.33 62.84 -9.96
N MET A 347 -14.03 63.84 -9.42
CA MET A 347 -14.60 63.79 -8.07
C MET A 347 -15.65 62.69 -7.93
N ASP A 348 -16.51 62.54 -8.94
CA ASP A 348 -17.55 61.50 -8.99
C ASP A 348 -16.93 60.09 -8.96
N TRP A 349 -15.90 59.85 -9.79
CA TRP A 349 -15.14 58.61 -9.81
C TRP A 349 -14.48 58.30 -8.46
N THR A 350 -13.79 59.27 -7.86
CA THR A 350 -13.17 59.08 -6.54
C THR A 350 -14.20 58.83 -5.43
N SER A 351 -15.36 59.49 -5.48
CA SER A 351 -16.43 59.30 -4.49
C SER A 351 -17.13 57.93 -4.60
N SER A 352 -17.10 57.32 -5.79
CA SER A 352 -17.66 56.00 -6.05
C SER A 352 -16.67 54.85 -5.77
N GLY A 353 -15.45 55.15 -5.31
CA GLY A 353 -14.45 54.14 -4.98
C GLY A 353 -14.91 53.22 -3.84
N ALA A 354 -14.54 51.94 -3.89
CA ALA A 354 -14.98 50.93 -2.91
C ALA A 354 -14.64 51.33 -1.45
N LEU A 355 -13.48 51.94 -1.23
CA LEU A 355 -13.06 52.43 0.09
C LEU A 355 -13.89 53.64 0.55
N GLN A 356 -14.34 54.51 -0.36
CA GLN A 356 -15.21 55.64 -0.02
C GLN A 356 -16.64 55.18 0.29
N LEU A 357 -17.16 54.20 -0.45
CA LEU A 357 -18.44 53.56 -0.10
C LEU A 357 -18.39 52.90 1.28
N HIS A 358 -17.25 52.26 1.60
CA HIS A 358 -17.05 51.67 2.92
C HIS A 358 -16.98 52.74 4.03
N ARG A 359 -16.27 53.85 3.80
CA ARG A 359 -16.27 55.00 4.69
C ARG A 359 -17.68 55.52 4.94
N LEU A 360 -18.48 55.75 3.91
CA LEU A 360 -19.86 56.23 4.05
C LEU A 360 -20.72 55.28 4.90
N ALA A 361 -20.55 53.96 4.73
CA ALA A 361 -21.23 52.97 5.55
C ALA A 361 -20.78 52.98 7.03
N LEU A 362 -19.51 53.32 7.30
CA LEU A 362 -18.96 53.46 8.64
C LEU A 362 -19.38 54.79 9.30
N GLU A 363 -19.41 55.89 8.53
CA GLU A 363 -19.96 57.18 8.97
C GLU A 363 -21.44 57.05 9.36
N ALA A 364 -22.23 56.31 8.59
CA ALA A 364 -23.61 56.00 8.92
C ALA A 364 -23.77 55.21 10.24
N ARG A 365 -22.73 54.48 10.65
CA ARG A 365 -22.64 53.79 11.95
C ARG A 365 -21.99 54.63 13.05
N GLY A 366 -21.75 55.92 12.81
CA GLY A 366 -21.20 56.86 13.79
C GLY A 366 -19.67 56.80 13.94
N VAL A 367 -18.96 56.13 13.04
CA VAL A 367 -17.49 56.09 13.04
C VAL A 367 -16.96 57.31 12.27
N GLY A 368 -16.26 58.20 12.97
CA GLY A 368 -15.64 59.42 12.47
C GLY A 368 -14.99 60.20 13.63
N PRO A 369 -14.32 61.34 13.40
CA PRO A 369 -14.17 62.08 12.14
C PRO A 369 -13.07 61.53 11.22
N TRP A 370 -13.25 61.69 9.91
CA TRP A 370 -12.31 61.26 8.87
C TRP A 370 -11.47 62.43 8.36
N ASP A 371 -10.23 62.17 7.95
CA ASP A 371 -9.40 63.17 7.29
C ASP A 371 -9.85 63.35 5.82
N ALA A 372 -9.97 64.61 5.39
CA ALA A 372 -10.43 64.99 4.06
C ALA A 372 -9.27 65.34 3.11
N ALA A 373 -8.02 65.27 3.57
CA ALA A 373 -6.85 65.63 2.78
C ALA A 373 -6.54 64.61 1.65
N GLU A 374 -6.85 63.33 1.85
CA GLU A 374 -6.56 62.26 0.88
C GLU A 374 -7.86 61.58 0.42
N PHE A 375 -8.39 62.02 -0.72
CA PHE A 375 -9.66 61.53 -1.27
C PHE A 375 -9.63 60.08 -1.77
N GLU A 376 -8.46 59.45 -1.90
CA GLU A 376 -8.32 58.11 -2.47
C GLU A 376 -8.25 57.01 -1.39
N PHE A 377 -7.70 57.34 -0.21
CA PHE A 377 -7.60 56.44 0.94
C PHE A 377 -8.16 57.12 2.19
N PRO A 378 -9.41 56.86 2.58
CA PRO A 378 -10.01 57.52 3.73
C PRO A 378 -9.37 57.01 5.03
N THR A 379 -8.68 57.89 5.72
CA THR A 379 -8.08 57.62 7.02
C THR A 379 -8.89 58.29 8.13
N LEU A 380 -8.96 57.63 9.29
CA LEU A 380 -9.54 58.26 10.48
C LEU A 380 -8.61 59.37 10.95
N ARG A 381 -9.19 60.52 11.28
CA ARG A 381 -8.41 61.64 11.80
C ARG A 381 -7.86 61.25 13.17
N GLU A 382 -6.55 61.12 13.27
CA GLU A 382 -5.91 60.76 14.53
C GLU A 382 -6.07 61.93 15.53
N GLY A 383 -6.89 61.72 16.54
CA GLY A 383 -7.12 62.70 17.60
C GLY A 383 -5.92 62.74 18.55
N ARG A 384 -5.17 63.83 18.53
CA ARG A 384 -4.37 64.25 19.68
C ARG A 384 -5.35 64.43 20.86
N GLU A 385 -5.23 63.52 21.83
CA GLU A 385 -5.96 63.42 23.10
C GLU A 385 -7.48 63.14 23.05
N ARG A 386 -7.83 61.89 23.42
CA ARG A 386 -9.14 61.53 23.95
C ARG A 386 -9.42 62.27 25.26
N LYS A 387 -10.36 63.21 25.26
CA LYS A 387 -11.25 63.45 26.41
C LYS A 387 -12.68 63.60 25.90
N GLY A 388 -13.52 62.62 26.23
CA GLY A 388 -14.97 62.72 26.08
C GLY A 388 -15.54 62.24 24.75
N ALA A 389 -15.43 60.94 24.46
CA ALA A 389 -16.44 60.26 23.65
C ALA A 389 -17.08 59.19 24.52
N VAL A 390 -18.32 59.49 24.93
CA VAL A 390 -19.20 58.64 25.71
C VAL A 390 -19.49 57.38 24.90
N TYR A 391 -19.03 56.23 25.39
CA TYR A 391 -19.58 54.95 24.97
C TYR A 391 -21.03 54.90 25.46
N THR A 392 -22.01 55.05 24.58
CA THR A 392 -23.35 54.56 24.87
C THR A 392 -23.26 53.05 24.97
N THR A 393 -23.17 52.58 26.20
CA THR A 393 -23.30 51.19 26.59
C THR A 393 -24.66 50.67 26.12
N VAL A 394 -24.62 49.66 25.25
CA VAL A 394 -25.75 48.77 25.04
C VAL A 394 -26.01 48.04 26.36
N PRO A 395 -27.26 47.92 26.86
CA PRO A 395 -27.53 47.23 28.11
C PRO A 395 -27.13 45.76 28.01
N SER A 396 -26.41 45.27 29.02
CA SER A 396 -26.17 43.86 29.26
C SER A 396 -27.50 43.12 29.48
N LEU A 397 -27.87 42.21 28.58
CA LEU A 397 -28.71 41.08 28.94
C LEU A 397 -27.81 40.08 29.67
N GLY A 398 -27.86 40.14 31.01
CA GLY A 398 -27.25 39.16 31.88
C GLY A 398 -27.93 37.80 31.77
N GLU A 399 -27.08 36.77 31.68
CA GLU A 399 -27.17 35.45 32.32
C GLU A 399 -28.53 35.05 32.92
N GLY A 400 -29.14 34.03 32.30
CA GLY A 400 -30.24 33.26 32.87
C GLY A 400 -29.87 31.77 32.92
N ASP A 401 -29.60 31.29 34.12
CA ASP A 401 -29.42 29.88 34.49
C ASP A 401 -30.53 28.97 33.93
N GLY A 402 -30.12 27.91 33.23
CA GLY A 402 -30.99 26.82 32.78
C GLY A 402 -30.64 25.52 33.48
N LYS A 403 -31.25 25.27 34.66
CA LYS A 403 -31.28 23.95 35.29
C LYS A 403 -31.94 22.93 34.36
N MET A 404 -31.26 21.81 34.13
CA MET A 404 -31.79 20.62 33.51
C MET A 404 -32.39 19.71 34.59
N GLY A 405 -33.64 19.28 34.44
CA GLY A 405 -34.29 18.30 35.32
C GLY A 405 -35.48 17.63 34.63
N ARG A 406 -35.41 16.30 34.50
CA ARG A 406 -36.50 15.38 34.10
C ARG A 406 -37.75 15.54 34.98
N GLY A 407 -38.89 15.18 34.42
CA GLY A 407 -40.02 14.65 35.16
C GLY A 407 -41.27 14.46 34.30
N GLU A 408 -41.54 13.19 33.96
CA GLU A 408 -42.79 12.60 33.40
C GLU A 408 -43.05 12.69 31.89
#